data_AF-A0A382S3J6-F1
#
_entry.id   AF-A0A382S3J6-F1
#
_cell.length_a   1.000
_cell.length_b   1.000
_cell.length_c   1.000
_cell.angle_alpha   90.00
_cell.angle_beta   90.00
_cell.angle_gamma   90.00
#
_symmetry.space_group_name_H-M   'P 1'
#
loop_
_entity.id
_entity.type
_entity.pdbx_description
1 polymer ?
#
loop_
_entity_poly.entity_id
_entity_poly.type
_entity_poly.pdbx_seq_one_letter_code
_entity_poly.pdbx_strand_id
1 'polypeptide(L)'
;PLIKIFITSIFILIFAVSFSEAKEKEEEKDCLYCNKYEKLKEWPENERPEAFIYEEVDYPEGMFKKKLHKTSKKRQGEAGKKVYARFVKGKGQLNKYQHLMIRDMAYFEALFNEMLNDPKASVETLEGLKKGREAMRMSLQISPKAKTSEAVLKFWATGKMLKLAWKKNKKKKKKKAKIDPEISQRAAVLANMKKQIATAKVNAQRAATIEAQKQIEATK
;
A
#
# COMPACT_ATOMS: atom_id res chain seq x y z
N PRO A 1 16.65 -5.65 -56.29
CA PRO A 1 15.48 -6.36 -55.71
C PRO A 1 15.82 -7.68 -54.99
N LEU A 2 16.68 -8.54 -55.56
CA LEU A 2 17.01 -9.86 -55.00
C LEU A 2 17.84 -9.83 -53.70
N ILE A 3 18.74 -8.86 -53.52
CA ILE A 3 19.59 -8.74 -52.33
C ILE A 3 18.78 -8.39 -51.05
N LYS A 4 17.70 -7.61 -51.19
CA LYS A 4 16.81 -7.27 -50.05
C LYS A 4 16.01 -8.48 -49.56
N ILE A 5 15.61 -9.36 -50.48
CA ILE A 5 14.83 -10.58 -50.16
C ILE A 5 15.71 -11.59 -49.42
N PHE A 6 17.00 -11.67 -49.78
CA PHE A 6 17.96 -12.58 -49.15
C PHE A 6 18.35 -12.15 -47.73
N ILE A 7 18.42 -10.85 -47.44
CA ILE A 7 18.71 -10.35 -46.09
C ILE A 7 17.49 -10.54 -45.16
N THR A 8 16.26 -10.40 -45.69
CA THR A 8 15.05 -10.65 -44.89
C THR A 8 14.84 -12.12 -44.54
N SER A 9 15.22 -13.06 -45.40
CA SER A 9 15.08 -14.50 -45.12
C SER A 9 16.07 -15.00 -44.07
N ILE A 10 17.29 -14.44 -44.03
CA ILE A 10 18.32 -14.78 -43.03
C ILE A 10 17.92 -14.31 -41.62
N PHE A 11 17.27 -13.15 -41.49
CA PHE A 11 16.78 -12.66 -40.19
C PHE A 11 15.66 -13.50 -39.58
N ILE A 12 14.81 -14.12 -40.42
CA ILE A 12 13.70 -14.98 -39.95
C ILE A 12 14.23 -16.31 -39.41
N LEU A 13 15.28 -16.85 -40.02
CA LEU A 13 15.92 -18.09 -39.53
C LEU A 13 16.68 -17.88 -38.22
N ILE A 14 17.34 -16.73 -38.02
CA ILE A 14 18.06 -16.44 -36.76
C ILE A 14 17.08 -16.26 -35.58
N PHE A 15 15.90 -15.69 -35.81
CA PHE A 15 14.87 -15.57 -34.77
C PHE A 15 14.24 -16.91 -34.37
N ALA A 16 14.15 -17.88 -35.29
CA ALA A 16 13.56 -19.19 -34.99
C ALA A 16 14.47 -20.06 -34.10
N VAL A 17 15.79 -19.94 -34.22
CA VAL A 17 16.74 -20.76 -33.43
C VAL A 17 16.94 -20.22 -32.01
N SER A 18 16.72 -18.92 -31.77
CA SER A 18 16.83 -18.34 -30.42
C SER A 18 15.65 -18.67 -29.47
N PHE A 19 14.58 -19.31 -29.97
CA PHE A 19 13.41 -19.68 -29.14
C PHE A 19 13.39 -21.14 -28.67
N SER A 20 14.36 -21.98 -29.05
CA SER A 20 14.33 -23.42 -28.73
C SER A 20 15.07 -23.85 -27.46
N GLU A 21 15.63 -22.94 -26.66
CA GLU A 21 16.29 -23.30 -25.39
C GLU A 21 15.89 -22.39 -24.21
N ALA A 22 14.60 -22.10 -24.09
CA ALA A 22 14.02 -21.84 -22.77
C ALA A 22 13.62 -23.20 -22.16
N LYS A 23 14.60 -23.99 -21.72
CA LYS A 23 14.32 -24.99 -20.67
C LYS A 23 13.87 -24.18 -19.47
N GLU A 24 12.57 -24.16 -19.21
CA GLU A 24 12.04 -23.77 -17.90
C GLU A 24 12.81 -24.64 -16.89
N LYS A 25 13.78 -24.03 -16.21
CA LYS A 25 14.28 -24.61 -14.97
C LYS A 25 13.03 -24.66 -14.09
N GLU A 26 12.58 -25.86 -13.71
CA GLU A 26 11.60 -26.01 -12.65
C GLU A 26 12.16 -25.28 -11.43
N GLU A 27 11.74 -24.03 -11.23
CA GLU A 27 11.98 -23.31 -9.99
C GLU A 27 11.27 -24.13 -8.92
N GLU A 28 12.06 -24.71 -8.02
CA GLU A 28 11.56 -25.41 -6.85
C GLU A 28 10.55 -24.48 -6.15
N LYS A 29 9.29 -24.91 -6.10
CA LYS A 29 8.21 -24.05 -5.61
C LYS A 29 8.48 -23.71 -4.14
N ASP A 30 8.67 -22.41 -3.84
CA ASP A 30 8.74 -21.89 -2.46
C ASP A 30 7.35 -21.93 -1.80
N CYS A 31 6.85 -23.15 -1.58
CA CYS A 31 5.58 -23.44 -0.96
C CYS A 31 5.67 -24.66 -0.02
N LEU A 32 4.97 -24.60 1.11
CA LEU A 32 5.03 -25.65 2.13
C LEU A 32 4.03 -26.78 1.84
N TYR A 33 2.80 -26.43 1.49
CA TYR A 33 1.69 -27.36 1.29
C TYR A 33 1.43 -27.63 -0.18
N CYS A 34 1.85 -26.76 -1.09
CA CYS A 34 1.56 -26.94 -2.52
C CYS A 34 2.32 -28.11 -3.18
N ASN A 35 3.38 -28.60 -2.52
CA ASN A 35 4.06 -29.84 -2.91
C ASN A 35 3.22 -31.09 -2.60
N LYS A 36 2.32 -31.02 -1.61
CA LYS A 36 1.42 -32.12 -1.22
C LYS A 36 0.05 -32.02 -1.88
N TYR A 37 -0.46 -30.80 -2.09
CA TYR A 37 -1.79 -30.54 -2.61
C TYR A 37 -1.75 -29.47 -3.70
N GLU A 38 -2.26 -29.77 -4.90
CA GLU A 38 -2.27 -28.76 -5.97
C GLU A 38 -3.46 -27.81 -5.79
N LYS A 39 -4.65 -28.38 -5.52
CA LYS A 39 -5.91 -27.65 -5.38
C LYS A 39 -6.51 -27.79 -3.98
N LEU A 40 -7.32 -26.81 -3.59
CA LEU A 40 -8.05 -26.83 -2.31
C LEU A 40 -8.94 -28.07 -2.14
N LYS A 41 -9.57 -28.57 -3.21
CA LYS A 41 -10.39 -29.80 -3.16
C LYS A 41 -9.63 -31.05 -2.69
N GLU A 42 -8.31 -31.09 -2.88
CA GLU A 42 -7.45 -32.23 -2.51
C GLU A 42 -6.93 -32.12 -1.08
N TRP A 43 -6.95 -30.91 -0.51
CA TRP A 43 -6.44 -30.63 0.83
C TRP A 43 -7.57 -30.76 1.86
N PRO A 44 -7.65 -31.81 2.68
CA PRO A 44 -8.78 -31.99 3.60
C PRO A 44 -8.75 -30.96 4.75
N GLU A 45 -9.92 -30.52 5.21
CA GLU A 45 -10.06 -29.41 6.17
C GLU A 45 -9.38 -29.67 7.52
N ASN A 46 -9.37 -30.92 8.00
CA ASN A 46 -8.72 -31.33 9.24
C ASN A 46 -7.18 -31.21 9.20
N GLU A 47 -6.57 -31.18 8.01
CA GLU A 47 -5.13 -30.98 7.82
C GLU A 47 -4.77 -29.52 7.49
N ARG A 48 -5.75 -28.65 7.29
CA ARG A 48 -5.52 -27.24 6.95
C ARG A 48 -5.19 -26.43 8.20
N PRO A 49 -4.19 -25.54 8.15
CA PRO A 49 -4.03 -24.51 9.17
C PRO A 49 -5.27 -23.62 9.24
N GLU A 50 -5.57 -23.07 10.41
CA GLU A 50 -6.73 -22.20 10.65
C GLU A 50 -6.84 -21.04 9.66
N ALA A 51 -5.70 -20.52 9.19
CA ALA A 51 -5.66 -19.45 8.19
C ALA A 51 -6.21 -19.84 6.80
N PHE A 52 -6.32 -21.13 6.48
CA PHE A 52 -6.85 -21.66 5.22
C PHE A 52 -8.26 -22.26 5.36
N ILE A 53 -8.94 -21.97 6.48
CA ILE A 53 -10.35 -22.32 6.68
C ILE A 53 -11.21 -21.14 6.26
N TYR A 54 -12.21 -21.42 5.41
CA TYR A 54 -13.18 -20.41 4.97
C TYR A 54 -14.03 -19.91 6.14
N GLU A 55 -14.19 -18.59 6.23
CA GLU A 55 -15.11 -17.95 7.17
C GLU A 55 -16.26 -17.32 6.36
N GLU A 56 -17.51 -17.59 6.73
CA GLU A 56 -18.63 -16.83 6.18
C GLU A 56 -18.66 -15.44 6.84
N VAL A 57 -18.35 -14.41 6.04
CA VAL A 57 -18.22 -13.03 6.51
C VAL A 57 -19.37 -12.16 5.99
N ASP A 58 -20.07 -11.47 6.89
CA ASP A 58 -20.94 -10.36 6.51
C ASP A 58 -20.10 -9.10 6.26
N TYR A 59 -19.89 -8.79 4.98
CA TYR A 59 -19.02 -7.69 4.59
C TYR A 59 -19.63 -6.32 4.88
N PRO A 60 -18.83 -5.34 5.34
CA PRO A 60 -19.31 -4.01 5.68
C PRO A 60 -20.09 -3.32 4.56
N GLU A 61 -21.08 -2.52 4.95
CA GLU A 61 -21.90 -1.78 4.00
C GLU A 61 -21.06 -0.88 3.07
N GLY A 62 -21.38 -0.97 1.78
CA GLY A 62 -20.72 -0.24 0.70
C GLY A 62 -19.41 -0.85 0.21
N MET A 63 -18.99 -1.99 0.78
CA MET A 63 -17.83 -2.74 0.29
C MET A 63 -18.18 -3.50 -1.00
N PHE A 64 -19.26 -4.27 -1.00
CA PHE A 64 -19.79 -4.88 -2.22
C PHE A 64 -21.10 -4.20 -2.63
N LYS A 65 -21.41 -4.21 -3.94
CA LYS A 65 -22.72 -3.78 -4.42
C LYS A 65 -23.75 -4.86 -4.04
N LYS A 66 -25.00 -4.49 -3.70
CA LYS A 66 -26.08 -5.43 -3.34
C LYS A 66 -26.18 -6.67 -4.26
N LYS A 67 -26.02 -6.49 -5.58
CA LYS A 67 -26.05 -7.58 -6.58
C LYS A 67 -24.86 -8.56 -6.51
N LEU A 68 -23.73 -8.13 -5.94
CA LEU A 68 -22.50 -8.89 -5.77
C LEU A 68 -22.47 -9.71 -4.46
N HIS A 69 -23.37 -9.45 -3.51
CA HIS A 69 -23.46 -10.26 -2.28
C HIS A 69 -23.95 -11.70 -2.54
N LYS A 70 -24.53 -11.97 -3.72
CA LYS A 70 -25.23 -13.23 -4.00
C LYS A 70 -24.35 -14.47 -4.06
N THR A 71 -23.07 -14.37 -4.44
CA THR A 71 -22.18 -15.53 -4.52
C THR A 71 -20.74 -15.20 -4.18
N SER A 72 -20.05 -16.17 -3.57
CA SER A 72 -18.62 -16.08 -3.22
C SER A 72 -17.74 -15.73 -4.42
N LYS A 73 -17.91 -16.44 -5.55
CA LYS A 73 -17.20 -16.19 -6.81
C LYS A 73 -17.32 -14.75 -7.33
N LYS A 74 -18.47 -14.10 -7.14
CA LYS A 74 -18.65 -12.69 -7.53
C LYS A 74 -17.91 -11.74 -6.59
N ARG A 75 -17.89 -12.02 -5.29
CA ARG A 75 -17.11 -11.27 -4.30
C ARG A 75 -15.62 -11.41 -4.56
N GLN A 76 -15.14 -12.63 -4.79
CA GLN A 76 -13.77 -12.93 -5.21
C GLN A 76 -13.37 -12.13 -6.45
N GLY A 77 -14.19 -12.14 -7.50
CA GLY A 77 -13.91 -11.42 -8.74
C GLY A 77 -13.85 -9.89 -8.58
N GLU A 78 -14.74 -9.29 -7.79
CA GLU A 78 -14.69 -7.85 -7.52
C GLU A 78 -13.51 -7.49 -6.61
N ALA A 79 -13.27 -8.28 -5.56
CA ALA A 79 -12.15 -8.09 -4.64
C ALA A 79 -10.80 -8.17 -5.38
N GLY A 80 -10.63 -9.19 -6.23
CA GLY A 80 -9.47 -9.35 -7.11
C GLY A 80 -9.23 -8.15 -8.01
N LYS A 81 -10.29 -7.59 -8.62
CA LYS A 81 -10.19 -6.37 -9.43
C LYS A 81 -9.69 -5.17 -8.62
N LYS A 82 -10.18 -4.98 -7.38
CA LYS A 82 -9.72 -3.88 -6.50
C LYS A 82 -8.26 -4.06 -6.10
N VAL A 83 -7.90 -5.26 -5.68
CA VAL A 83 -6.53 -5.62 -5.27
C VAL A 83 -5.56 -5.38 -6.43
N TYR A 84 -5.86 -5.92 -7.61
CA TYR A 84 -5.03 -5.74 -8.80
C TYR A 84 -4.87 -4.26 -9.19
N ALA A 85 -5.98 -3.50 -9.22
CA ALA A 85 -5.93 -2.09 -9.55
C ALA A 85 -5.07 -1.27 -8.57
N ARG A 86 -5.11 -1.60 -7.27
CA ARG A 86 -4.39 -0.84 -6.24
C ARG A 86 -2.94 -1.27 -6.09
N PHE A 87 -2.70 -2.55 -5.85
CA PHE A 87 -1.40 -3.07 -5.42
C PHE A 87 -0.50 -3.47 -6.59
N VAL A 88 -1.08 -3.74 -7.77
CA VAL A 88 -0.29 -4.08 -8.97
C VAL A 88 -0.15 -2.88 -9.89
N LYS A 89 -1.26 -2.39 -10.47
CA LYS A 89 -1.23 -1.26 -11.41
C LYS A 89 -0.95 0.08 -10.72
N GLY A 90 -1.48 0.26 -9.51
CA GLY A 90 -1.41 1.51 -8.75
C GLY A 90 -0.23 1.64 -7.78
N LYS A 91 0.77 0.74 -7.83
CA LYS A 91 1.81 0.63 -6.79
C LYS A 91 2.57 1.94 -6.52
N GLY A 92 2.85 2.74 -7.56
CA GLY A 92 3.52 4.04 -7.43
C GLY A 92 2.69 5.13 -6.71
N GLN A 93 1.40 4.91 -6.49
CA GLN A 93 0.50 5.87 -5.85
C GLN A 93 0.11 5.47 -4.41
N LEU A 94 0.63 4.37 -3.88
CA LEU A 94 0.27 3.87 -2.56
C LEU A 94 0.58 4.90 -1.45
N ASN A 95 1.76 5.52 -1.50
CA ASN A 95 2.16 6.58 -0.55
C ASN A 95 1.30 7.85 -0.67
N LYS A 96 0.79 8.15 -1.87
CA LYS A 96 -0.05 9.34 -2.11
C LYS A 96 -1.49 9.14 -1.65
N TYR A 97 -2.00 7.92 -1.76
CA TYR A 97 -3.38 7.58 -1.47
C TYR A 97 -3.49 6.45 -0.45
N GLN A 98 -2.82 6.62 0.69
CA GLN A 98 -2.83 5.66 1.81
C GLN A 98 -4.24 5.28 2.27
N HIS A 99 -5.19 6.23 2.25
CA HIS A 99 -6.60 5.94 2.58
C HIS A 99 -7.28 4.99 1.58
N LEU A 100 -6.86 4.99 0.31
CA LEU A 100 -7.34 4.00 -0.67
C LEU A 100 -6.60 2.68 -0.50
N MET A 101 -5.29 2.72 -0.23
CA MET A 101 -4.50 1.53 0.04
C MET A 101 -5.10 0.72 1.20
N ILE A 102 -5.28 1.34 2.37
CA ILE A 102 -5.81 0.66 3.56
C ILE A 102 -7.23 0.15 3.33
N ARG A 103 -8.07 0.93 2.66
CA ARG A 103 -9.41 0.45 2.27
C ARG A 103 -9.33 -0.77 1.34
N ASP A 104 -8.38 -0.77 0.41
CA ASP A 104 -8.23 -1.85 -0.55
C ASP A 104 -7.52 -3.09 0.06
N MET A 105 -6.87 -2.97 1.23
CA MET A 105 -6.46 -4.13 2.07
C MET A 105 -7.67 -4.92 2.58
N ALA A 106 -8.82 -4.27 2.85
CA ALA A 106 -10.05 -4.99 3.19
C ALA A 106 -10.52 -5.90 2.03
N TYR A 107 -10.39 -5.45 0.77
CA TYR A 107 -10.67 -6.31 -0.38
C TYR A 107 -9.63 -7.42 -0.54
N PHE A 108 -8.40 -7.24 -0.05
CA PHE A 108 -7.42 -8.32 -0.05
C PHE A 108 -7.82 -9.44 0.91
N GLU A 109 -8.24 -9.11 2.13
CA GLU A 109 -8.80 -10.07 3.10
C GLU A 109 -10.01 -10.82 2.50
N ALA A 110 -10.93 -10.08 1.89
CA ALA A 110 -12.08 -10.67 1.21
C ALA A 110 -11.65 -11.60 0.07
N LEU A 111 -10.73 -11.15 -0.80
CA LEU A 111 -10.24 -11.97 -1.91
C LEU A 111 -9.70 -13.30 -1.41
N PHE A 112 -8.81 -13.27 -0.42
CA PHE A 112 -8.21 -14.46 0.15
C PHE A 112 -9.27 -15.40 0.72
N ASN A 113 -10.20 -14.89 1.54
CA ASN A 113 -11.26 -15.70 2.14
C ASN A 113 -12.21 -16.30 1.10
N GLU A 114 -12.64 -15.53 0.10
CA GLU A 114 -13.52 -16.05 -0.96
C GLU A 114 -12.81 -17.09 -1.85
N MET A 115 -11.48 -17.02 -1.98
CA MET A 115 -10.72 -18.07 -2.66
C MET A 115 -10.69 -19.39 -1.89
N LEU A 116 -10.81 -19.36 -0.55
CA LEU A 116 -10.91 -20.58 0.27
C LEU A 116 -12.22 -21.34 0.03
N ASN A 117 -13.25 -20.65 -0.46
CA ASN A 117 -14.53 -21.25 -0.84
C ASN A 117 -14.54 -21.76 -2.30
N ASP A 118 -13.45 -21.56 -3.07
CA ASP A 118 -13.32 -22.09 -4.42
C ASP A 118 -12.52 -23.42 -4.37
N PRO A 119 -13.16 -24.58 -4.59
CA PRO A 119 -12.47 -25.87 -4.55
C PRO A 119 -11.38 -26.01 -5.63
N LYS A 120 -11.42 -25.16 -6.67
CA LYS A 120 -10.44 -25.15 -7.76
C LYS A 120 -9.28 -24.18 -7.54
N ALA A 121 -9.27 -23.42 -6.45
CA ALA A 121 -8.15 -22.52 -6.17
C ALA A 121 -6.88 -23.32 -5.85
N SER A 122 -5.75 -22.82 -6.35
CA SER A 122 -4.42 -23.40 -6.17
C SER A 122 -3.87 -23.09 -4.79
N VAL A 123 -3.30 -24.12 -4.15
CA VAL A 123 -2.67 -23.99 -2.83
C VAL A 123 -1.48 -23.04 -2.88
N GLU A 124 -0.68 -23.12 -3.94
CA GLU A 124 0.45 -22.21 -4.20
C GLU A 124 0.04 -20.73 -4.19
N THR A 125 -1.06 -20.41 -4.88
CA THR A 125 -1.56 -19.03 -4.93
C THR A 125 -2.08 -18.56 -3.58
N LEU A 126 -2.73 -19.44 -2.82
CA LEU A 126 -3.21 -19.12 -1.47
C LEU A 126 -2.05 -18.90 -0.50
N GLU A 127 -0.99 -19.70 -0.57
CA GLU A 127 0.22 -19.47 0.24
C GLU A 127 0.90 -18.13 -0.10
N GLY A 128 1.04 -17.82 -1.39
CA GLY A 128 1.55 -16.52 -1.82
C GLY A 128 0.69 -15.36 -1.32
N LEU A 129 -0.64 -15.49 -1.41
CA LEU A 129 -1.57 -14.49 -0.88
C LEU A 129 -1.51 -14.39 0.64
N LYS A 130 -1.29 -15.48 1.37
CA LYS A 130 -1.14 -15.49 2.84
C LYS A 130 0.05 -14.62 3.26
N LYS A 131 1.21 -14.75 2.60
CA LYS A 131 2.39 -13.90 2.87
C LYS A 131 2.03 -12.41 2.76
N GLY A 132 1.30 -12.04 1.70
CA GLY A 132 0.79 -10.67 1.50
C GLY A 132 -0.22 -10.23 2.57
N ARG A 133 -1.17 -11.11 2.94
CA ARG A 133 -2.18 -10.89 3.98
C ARG A 133 -1.54 -10.57 5.33
N GLU A 134 -0.56 -11.37 5.73
CA GLU A 134 0.15 -11.21 7.01
C GLU A 134 0.91 -9.89 7.08
N ALA A 135 1.61 -9.52 6.00
CA ALA A 135 2.27 -8.22 5.89
C ALA A 135 1.27 -7.05 6.02
N MET A 136 0.11 -7.16 5.38
CA MET A 136 -0.95 -6.14 5.50
C MET A 136 -1.51 -6.07 6.92
N ARG A 137 -1.77 -7.21 7.57
CA ARG A 137 -2.27 -7.25 8.96
C ARG A 137 -1.29 -6.61 9.94
N MET A 138 -0.01 -6.92 9.82
CA MET A 138 1.03 -6.31 10.65
C MET A 138 1.08 -4.78 10.52
N SER A 139 0.78 -4.22 9.34
CA SER A 139 0.78 -2.77 9.12
C SER A 139 -0.22 -1.98 9.98
N LEU A 140 -1.28 -2.64 10.46
CA LEU A 140 -2.27 -2.06 11.39
C LEU A 140 -2.30 -2.80 12.74
N GLN A 141 -1.21 -3.50 13.10
CA GLN A 141 -1.11 -4.27 14.35
C GLN A 141 -2.28 -5.25 14.54
N ILE A 142 -2.81 -5.79 13.43
CA ILE A 142 -3.82 -6.84 13.45
C ILE A 142 -3.09 -8.16 13.64
N SER A 143 -3.55 -8.98 14.59
CA SER A 143 -2.97 -10.31 14.82
C SER A 143 -3.02 -11.15 13.54
N PRO A 144 -1.94 -11.88 13.18
CA PRO A 144 -1.97 -12.84 12.08
C PRO A 144 -3.10 -13.87 12.23
N LYS A 145 -3.44 -14.22 13.47
CA LYS A 145 -4.51 -15.17 13.84
C LYS A 145 -5.90 -14.52 13.98
N ALA A 146 -6.05 -13.21 13.76
CA ALA A 146 -7.35 -12.56 13.84
C ALA A 146 -8.33 -13.14 12.80
N LYS A 147 -9.62 -13.12 13.12
CA LYS A 147 -10.66 -13.54 12.15
C LYS A 147 -10.65 -12.64 10.91
N THR A 148 -11.07 -13.18 9.77
CA THR A 148 -11.18 -12.41 8.54
C THR A 148 -12.20 -11.29 8.69
N SER A 149 -13.35 -11.56 9.32
CA SER A 149 -14.37 -10.56 9.63
C SER A 149 -13.80 -9.34 10.40
N GLU A 150 -13.01 -9.61 11.44
CA GLU A 150 -12.34 -8.59 12.25
C GLU A 150 -11.34 -7.77 11.43
N ALA A 151 -10.49 -8.42 10.65
CA ALA A 151 -9.49 -7.75 9.83
C ALA A 151 -10.15 -6.86 8.76
N VAL A 152 -11.17 -7.38 8.07
CA VAL A 152 -11.97 -6.63 7.08
C VAL A 152 -12.56 -5.38 7.72
N LEU A 153 -13.20 -5.50 8.89
CA LEU A 153 -13.79 -4.37 9.60
C LEU A 153 -12.74 -3.30 9.96
N LYS A 154 -11.60 -3.71 10.51
CA LYS A 154 -10.50 -2.80 10.88
C LYS A 154 -9.94 -2.06 9.67
N PHE A 155 -9.61 -2.76 8.60
CA PHE A 155 -9.11 -2.13 7.36
C PHE A 155 -10.16 -1.19 6.75
N TRP A 156 -11.42 -1.62 6.67
CA TRP A 156 -12.49 -0.84 6.07
C TRP A 156 -12.79 0.44 6.84
N ALA A 157 -12.93 0.33 8.17
CA ALA A 157 -13.15 1.46 9.05
C ALA A 157 -11.98 2.46 9.00
N THR A 158 -10.75 1.97 9.08
CA THR A 158 -9.53 2.80 9.00
C THR A 158 -9.45 3.51 7.66
N GLY A 159 -9.72 2.81 6.55
CA GLY A 159 -9.77 3.40 5.22
C GLY A 159 -10.82 4.50 5.09
N LYS A 160 -12.03 4.31 5.65
CA LYS A 160 -13.08 5.34 5.71
C LYS A 160 -12.63 6.56 6.53
N MET A 161 -12.02 6.34 7.70
CA MET A 161 -11.51 7.40 8.57
C MET A 161 -10.42 8.23 7.88
N LEU A 162 -9.42 7.57 7.29
CA LEU A 162 -8.35 8.25 6.56
C LEU A 162 -8.87 9.00 5.33
N LYS A 163 -9.92 8.49 4.67
CA LYS A 163 -10.55 9.20 3.56
C LYS A 163 -11.19 10.51 4.03
N LEU A 164 -11.85 10.51 5.17
CA LEU A 164 -12.42 11.72 5.77
C LEU A 164 -11.31 12.73 6.13
N ALA A 165 -10.23 12.26 6.77
CA ALA A 165 -9.07 13.09 7.10
C ALA A 165 -8.44 13.70 5.83
N TRP A 166 -8.23 12.90 4.79
CA TRP A 166 -7.70 13.36 3.50
C TRP A 166 -8.60 14.41 2.85
N LYS A 167 -9.93 14.22 2.86
CA LYS A 167 -10.89 15.21 2.33
C LYS A 167 -10.84 16.53 3.11
N LYS A 168 -10.78 16.47 4.45
CA LYS A 168 -10.65 17.67 5.30
C LYS A 168 -9.36 18.43 5.00
N ASN A 169 -8.23 17.72 4.88
CA ASN A 169 -6.93 18.31 4.55
C ASN A 169 -6.90 18.91 3.13
N LYS A 170 -7.52 18.25 2.15
CA LYS A 170 -7.66 18.78 0.78
C LYS A 170 -8.51 20.06 0.75
N LYS A 171 -9.61 20.12 1.51
CA LYS A 171 -10.44 21.33 1.64
C LYS A 171 -9.68 22.47 2.32
N LYS A 172 -8.93 22.22 3.39
CA LYS A 172 -8.06 23.21 4.04
C LYS A 172 -6.98 23.74 3.10
N LYS A 173 -6.33 22.89 2.30
CA LYS A 173 -5.38 23.32 1.25
C LYS A 173 -6.05 24.21 0.19
N LYS A 174 -7.26 23.89 -0.26
CA LYS A 174 -8.02 24.73 -1.21
C LYS A 174 -8.42 26.09 -0.60
N LYS A 175 -8.79 26.12 0.69
CA LYS A 175 -9.05 27.38 1.41
C LYS A 175 -7.78 28.21 1.62
N LYS A 176 -6.64 27.57 1.90
CA LYS A 176 -5.32 28.23 1.93
C LYS A 176 -4.80 28.68 0.54
N ALA A 177 -5.35 28.18 -0.57
CA ALA A 177 -5.02 28.68 -1.90
C ALA A 177 -5.83 29.95 -2.28
N LYS A 178 -6.91 30.23 -1.54
CA LYS A 178 -7.61 31.52 -1.51
C LYS A 178 -7.19 32.27 -0.24
N ILE A 179 -5.93 32.68 -0.14
CA ILE A 179 -5.50 33.53 0.97
C ILE A 179 -5.73 34.99 0.58
N ASP A 180 -6.56 35.63 1.39
CA ASP A 180 -6.78 37.07 1.44
C ASP A 180 -5.43 37.81 1.59
N PRO A 181 -5.11 38.84 0.77
CA PRO A 181 -3.82 39.54 0.79
C PRO A 181 -3.31 39.96 2.18
N GLU A 182 -4.21 40.14 3.14
CA GLU A 182 -3.89 40.51 4.52
C GLU A 182 -3.08 39.46 5.29
N ILE A 183 -3.28 38.15 5.07
CA ILE A 183 -2.55 37.10 5.81
C ILE A 183 -1.11 36.92 5.28
N SER A 184 -0.89 37.19 3.99
CA SER A 184 0.46 37.19 3.39
C SER A 184 1.31 38.30 4.01
N GLN A 185 0.73 39.50 4.19
CA GLN A 185 1.38 40.61 4.86
C GLN A 185 1.66 40.30 6.34
N ARG A 186 0.72 39.69 7.06
CA ARG A 186 0.92 39.27 8.47
C ARG A 186 2.04 38.22 8.63
N ALA A 187 2.18 37.29 7.68
CA ALA A 187 3.25 36.30 7.71
C ALA A 187 4.64 36.93 7.45
N ALA A 188 4.72 37.88 6.51
CA ALA A 188 5.95 38.63 6.23
C ALA A 188 6.37 39.51 7.42
N VAL A 189 5.42 40.20 8.06
CA VAL A 189 5.67 41.00 9.27
C VAL A 189 6.16 40.13 10.43
N LEU A 190 5.54 38.96 10.64
CA LEU A 190 5.97 38.02 11.67
C LEU A 190 7.38 37.47 11.42
N ALA A 191 7.73 37.18 10.17
CA ALA A 191 9.08 36.76 9.81
C ALA A 191 10.12 37.86 10.08
N ASN A 192 9.77 39.13 9.79
CA ASN A 192 10.65 40.25 10.06
C ASN A 192 10.83 40.51 11.57
N MET A 193 9.75 40.43 12.36
CA MET A 193 9.81 40.53 13.83
C MET A 193 10.70 39.43 14.43
N LYS A 194 10.60 38.19 13.95
CA LYS A 194 11.48 37.10 14.43
C LYS A 194 12.95 37.38 14.14
N LYS A 195 13.26 37.95 12.97
CA LYS A 195 14.62 38.33 12.61
C LYS A 195 15.15 39.44 13.52
N GLN A 196 14.33 40.46 13.81
CA GLN A 196 14.69 41.55 14.73
C GLN A 196 14.94 41.04 16.16
N ILE A 197 14.09 40.14 16.67
CA ILE A 197 14.27 39.52 18.00
C ILE A 197 15.59 38.74 18.06
N ALA A 198 15.92 37.96 17.01
CA ALA A 198 17.17 37.21 16.96
C ALA A 198 18.39 38.13 16.97
N THR A 199 18.38 39.21 16.17
CA THR A 199 19.47 40.20 16.13
C THR A 199 19.61 40.93 17.46
N ALA A 200 18.51 41.34 18.09
CA ALA A 200 18.54 41.99 19.40
C ALA A 200 19.12 41.07 20.48
N LYS A 201 18.77 39.79 20.47
CA LYS A 201 19.33 38.80 21.41
C LYS A 201 20.85 38.64 21.22
N VAL A 202 21.33 38.54 19.99
CA VAL A 202 22.77 38.44 19.68
C VAL A 202 23.52 39.70 20.12
N ASN A 203 22.96 40.88 19.89
CA ASN A 203 23.58 42.13 20.30
C ASN A 203 23.62 42.30 21.82
N ALA A 204 22.55 41.91 22.53
CA ALA A 204 22.52 41.92 23.99
C ALA A 204 23.57 40.95 24.59
N GLN A 205 23.69 39.75 24.02
CA GLN A 205 24.72 38.79 24.43
C GLN A 205 26.14 39.30 24.19
N ARG A 206 26.39 39.96 23.04
CA ARG A 206 27.68 40.60 22.73
C ARG A 206 28.01 41.74 23.68
N ALA A 207 27.03 42.60 23.99
CA ALA A 207 27.22 43.69 24.94
C ALA A 207 27.60 43.18 26.34
N ALA A 208 26.89 42.15 26.83
CA ALA A 208 27.18 41.54 28.13
C ALA A 208 28.56 40.86 28.19
N THR A 209 29.01 40.24 27.08
CA THR A 209 30.35 39.64 27.01
C THR A 209 31.46 40.70 26.95
N ILE A 210 31.24 41.81 26.24
CA ILE A 210 32.17 42.94 26.23
C ILE A 210 32.28 43.58 27.63
N GLU A 211 31.16 43.74 28.34
CA GLU A 211 31.15 44.31 29.69
C GLU A 211 31.85 43.41 30.71
N ALA A 212 31.62 42.09 30.62
CA ALA A 212 32.33 41.11 31.44
C ALA A 212 33.84 41.08 31.14
N GLN A 213 34.25 41.19 29.87
CA GLN A 213 35.67 41.32 29.50
C GLN A 213 36.30 42.58 30.10
N LYS A 214 35.63 43.73 30.03
CA LYS A 214 36.11 44.99 30.63
C LYS A 214 36.29 44.87 32.15
N GLN A 215 35.37 44.19 32.85
CA GLN A 215 35.51 43.96 34.28
C GLN A 215 36.72 43.06 34.60
N ILE A 216 36.92 41.99 33.84
CA ILE A 216 38.07 41.08 34.00
C ILE A 216 39.40 41.81 33.74
N GLU A 217 39.47 42.66 32.72
CA GLU A 217 40.66 43.48 32.42
C GLU A 217 40.92 44.55 33.47
N ALA A 218 39.87 45.12 34.11
CA ALA A 218 40.00 46.07 35.20
C ALA A 218 40.39 45.43 36.55
N THR A 219 40.31 44.11 36.67
CA THR A 219 40.72 43.36 37.89
C THR A 219 42.11 42.72 37.77
N LYS A 220 42.81 42.96 36.66
CA LYS A 220 44.25 42.67 36.49
C LYS A 220 45.08 43.91 36.77
#